data_AF-A0A957VKY0-F1
#
_entry.id   AF-A0A957VKY0-F1
#
_cell.length_a   1.000
_cell.length_b   1.000
_cell.length_c   1.000
_cell.angle_alpha   90.00
_cell.angle_beta   90.00
_cell.angle_gamma   90.00
#
_symmetry.space_group_name_H-M   'P 1'
#
loop_
_entity.id
_entity.type
_entity.pdbx_description
1 polymer ?
#
loop_
_entity_poly.entity_id
_entity_poly.type
_entity_poly.pdbx_seq_one_letter_code
_entity_poly.pdbx_strand_id
1 'polypeptide(L)'
;MATACTPARPPAPAADALPDLPAPSIAVVVDGLFGPVGLEALADGSLLVAEEGSGQRDDSAGVSLITPDGTVGRFISGLPSTRDAGDLAGVPLVKLSPDGATLYVANFGTGHLWTYALSADEQANGIALPATPLTT
;
A
#
# COMPACT_ATOMS: atom_id res chain seq x y z
N MET A 1 13.43 -63.76 18.35
CA MET A 1 13.57 -62.62 17.41
C MET A 1 12.22 -62.39 16.77
N ALA A 2 11.56 -61.27 17.05
CA ALA A 2 10.26 -60.92 16.48
C ALA A 2 10.45 -59.84 15.43
N THR A 3 10.13 -60.15 14.17
CA THR A 3 10.17 -59.22 13.04
C THR A 3 8.97 -58.29 13.11
N ALA A 4 9.22 -56.99 13.29
CA ALA A 4 8.16 -55.98 13.25
C ALA A 4 7.68 -55.76 11.81
N CYS A 5 6.40 -56.03 11.53
CA CYS A 5 5.75 -55.58 10.30
C CYS A 5 5.64 -54.05 10.34
N THR A 6 6.26 -53.38 9.38
CA THR A 6 6.05 -51.93 9.17
C THR A 6 4.76 -51.77 8.35
N PRO A 7 3.75 -51.02 8.81
CA PRO A 7 2.55 -50.77 8.01
C PRO A 7 2.89 -49.90 6.80
N ALA A 8 2.32 -50.24 5.64
CA ALA A 8 2.48 -49.45 4.42
C ALA A 8 1.86 -48.05 4.57
N ARG A 9 2.58 -47.02 4.09
CA ARG A 9 2.08 -45.65 4.01
C ARG A 9 0.86 -45.62 3.06
N PRO A 10 -0.28 -45.05 3.47
CA PRO A 10 -1.42 -44.89 2.57
C PRO A 10 -1.02 -44.02 1.36
N PRO A 11 -1.62 -44.26 0.17
CA PRO A 11 -1.35 -43.45 -1.00
C PRO A 11 -1.69 -41.98 -0.71
N ALA A 12 -0.84 -41.07 -1.20
CA ALA A 12 -1.15 -39.65 -1.15
C ALA A 12 -2.48 -39.41 -1.89
N PRO A 13 -3.36 -38.51 -1.39
CA PRO A 13 -4.52 -38.10 -2.16
C PRO A 13 -4.06 -37.59 -3.52
N ALA A 14 -4.84 -37.89 -4.57
CA ALA A 14 -4.59 -37.33 -5.89
C ALA A 14 -4.51 -35.81 -5.74
N ALA A 15 -3.40 -35.21 -6.16
CA ALA A 15 -3.29 -33.76 -6.22
C ALA A 15 -4.33 -33.28 -7.24
N ASP A 16 -5.41 -32.65 -6.76
CA ASP A 16 -6.29 -31.88 -7.63
C ASP A 16 -5.40 -30.90 -8.40
N ALA A 17 -5.36 -31.04 -9.72
CA ALA A 17 -4.60 -30.14 -10.56
C ALA A 17 -5.13 -28.72 -10.33
N LEU A 18 -4.25 -27.81 -9.92
CA LEU A 18 -4.61 -26.40 -9.83
C LEU A 18 -5.17 -25.94 -11.19
N PRO A 19 -6.23 -25.13 -11.21
CA PRO A 19 -6.79 -24.65 -12.47
C PRO A 19 -5.71 -23.89 -13.25
N ASP A 20 -5.67 -24.09 -14.57
CA ASP A 20 -4.85 -23.28 -15.47
C ASP A 20 -5.34 -21.83 -15.42
N LEU A 21 -4.63 -20.99 -14.67
CA LEU A 21 -4.91 -19.56 -14.59
C LEU A 21 -4.32 -18.86 -15.83
N PRO A 22 -5.00 -17.83 -16.37
CA PRO A 22 -4.43 -17.01 -17.43
C PRO A 22 -3.11 -16.39 -16.96
N ALA A 23 -2.17 -16.21 -17.90
CA ALA A 23 -0.93 -15.51 -17.59
C ALA A 23 -1.23 -14.07 -17.12
N PRO A 24 -0.51 -13.56 -16.09
CA PRO A 24 -0.70 -12.20 -15.63
C PRO A 24 -0.27 -11.21 -16.72
N SER A 25 -1.04 -10.13 -16.89
CA SER A 25 -0.63 -8.96 -17.67
C SER A 25 0.12 -8.00 -16.75
N ILE A 26 1.29 -7.55 -17.18
CA ILE A 26 2.17 -6.66 -16.41
C ILE A 26 2.34 -5.36 -17.19
N ALA A 27 2.05 -4.24 -16.53
CA ALA A 27 2.24 -2.90 -17.08
C ALA A 27 2.80 -1.95 -16.02
N VAL A 28 3.59 -0.97 -16.44
CA VAL A 28 3.98 0.16 -15.59
C VAL A 28 2.82 1.15 -15.58
N VAL A 29 2.22 1.36 -14.42
CA VAL A 29 1.12 2.33 -14.23
C VAL A 29 1.69 3.72 -13.93
N VAL A 30 2.76 3.78 -13.15
CA VAL A 30 3.45 5.00 -12.74
C VAL A 30 4.93 4.71 -12.51
N ASP A 31 5.78 5.69 -12.80
CA ASP A 31 7.19 5.72 -12.45
C ASP A 31 7.57 7.04 -11.75
N GLY A 32 8.80 7.12 -11.23
CA GLY A 32 9.31 8.35 -10.59
C GLY A 32 8.85 8.59 -9.15
N LEU A 33 8.18 7.62 -8.51
CA LEU A 33 7.80 7.69 -7.09
C LEU A 33 9.02 7.62 -6.16
N PHE A 34 8.95 8.29 -5.01
CA PHE A 34 9.96 8.36 -3.96
C PHE A 34 9.84 7.19 -2.98
N GLY A 35 10.34 6.02 -3.38
CA GLY A 35 10.36 4.84 -2.50
C GLY A 35 8.95 4.41 -2.09
N PRO A 36 8.11 3.92 -3.03
CA PRO A 36 6.77 3.46 -2.69
C PRO A 36 6.83 2.25 -1.75
N VAL A 37 6.11 2.33 -0.63
CA VAL A 37 6.20 1.39 0.50
C VAL A 37 4.84 0.80 0.89
N GLY A 38 3.76 1.50 0.56
CA GLY A 38 2.39 1.07 0.86
C GLY A 38 1.43 1.62 -0.17
N LEU A 39 0.32 0.92 -0.38
CA LEU A 39 -0.74 1.35 -1.27
C LEU A 39 -2.12 1.06 -0.68
N GLU A 40 -3.09 1.86 -1.10
CA GLU A 40 -4.50 1.70 -0.80
C GLU A 40 -5.32 2.04 -2.04
N ALA A 41 -6.19 1.11 -2.44
CA ALA A 41 -7.11 1.31 -3.55
C ALA A 41 -8.39 2.01 -3.08
N LEU A 42 -8.89 2.95 -3.87
CA LEU A 42 -10.17 3.62 -3.67
C LEU A 42 -11.25 2.98 -4.57
N ALA A 43 -12.52 3.23 -4.24
CA ALA A 43 -13.66 2.60 -4.90
C ALA A 43 -13.82 2.97 -6.38
N ASP A 44 -13.32 4.15 -6.78
CA ASP A 44 -13.29 4.65 -8.15
C ASP A 44 -12.16 4.05 -9.01
N GLY A 45 -11.26 3.28 -8.39
CA GLY A 45 -10.06 2.73 -9.03
C GLY A 45 -8.82 3.61 -8.88
N SER A 46 -8.91 4.75 -8.18
CA SER A 46 -7.73 5.53 -7.80
C SER A 46 -6.85 4.74 -6.81
N LEU A 47 -5.56 5.07 -6.76
CA LEU A 47 -4.59 4.51 -5.84
C LEU A 47 -3.93 5.62 -5.02
N LEU A 48 -3.96 5.47 -3.70
CA LEU A 48 -3.08 6.20 -2.80
C LEU A 48 -1.81 5.38 -2.60
N VAL A 49 -0.64 6.01 -2.77
CA VAL A 49 0.66 5.36 -2.60
C VAL A 49 1.45 6.12 -1.55
N ALA A 50 1.74 5.45 -0.44
CA ALA A 50 2.64 5.94 0.58
C ALA A 50 4.09 5.82 0.09
N GLU A 51 4.82 6.92 0.21
CA GLU A 51 6.17 7.12 -0.31
C GLU A 51 7.12 7.52 0.82
N GLU A 52 8.18 6.74 1.01
CA GLU A 52 9.21 6.96 2.02
C GLU A 52 9.97 8.27 1.85
N GLY A 53 9.99 8.85 0.64
CA GLY A 53 10.77 10.05 0.35
C GLY A 53 12.21 9.71 -0.04
N SER A 54 13.12 10.66 0.21
CA SER A 54 14.53 10.60 -0.18
C SER A 54 15.41 9.80 0.79
N GLY A 55 14.94 9.61 2.02
CA GLY A 55 15.69 9.03 3.15
C GLY A 55 16.79 9.95 3.70
N GLN A 56 16.89 11.21 3.26
CA GLN A 56 18.01 12.12 3.56
C GLN A 56 17.82 12.98 4.82
N ARG A 57 16.93 12.58 5.73
CA ARG A 57 16.53 13.36 6.91
C ARG A 57 15.93 14.72 6.52
N ASP A 58 14.94 14.66 5.64
CA ASP A 58 14.14 15.79 5.16
C ASP A 58 12.64 15.49 5.29
N ASP A 59 11.76 16.33 4.73
CA ASP A 59 10.29 16.17 4.79
C ASP A 59 9.70 15.69 3.45
N SER A 60 10.46 14.90 2.69
CA SER A 60 10.07 14.44 1.35
C SER A 60 9.15 13.21 1.36
N ALA A 61 8.86 12.61 2.52
CA ALA A 61 7.91 11.51 2.63
C ALA A 61 6.46 12.01 2.50
N GLY A 62 5.54 11.12 2.16
CA GLY A 62 4.14 11.50 1.95
C GLY A 62 3.31 10.46 1.24
N VAL A 63 2.22 10.91 0.63
CA VAL A 63 1.27 10.07 -0.10
C VAL A 63 0.98 10.69 -1.46
N SER A 64 1.20 9.95 -2.54
CA SER A 64 0.74 10.32 -3.88
C SER A 64 -0.63 9.71 -4.19
N LEU A 65 -1.38 10.40 -5.03
CA LEU A 65 -2.64 9.93 -5.61
C LEU A 65 -2.43 9.68 -7.11
N ILE A 66 -2.89 8.52 -7.56
CA ILE A 66 -2.94 8.11 -8.96
C ILE A 66 -4.40 7.90 -9.30
N THR A 67 -4.93 8.64 -10.26
CA THR A 67 -6.33 8.54 -10.68
C THR A 67 -6.48 7.59 -11.89
N PRO A 68 -7.68 7.03 -12.14
CA PRO A 68 -7.92 6.11 -13.25
C PRO A 68 -7.63 6.69 -14.64
N ASP A 69 -7.68 8.02 -14.78
CA ASP A 69 -7.35 8.72 -16.02
C ASP A 69 -5.83 8.88 -16.24
N GLY A 70 -5.01 8.39 -15.30
CA GLY A 70 -3.55 8.44 -15.37
C GLY A 70 -2.93 9.70 -14.77
N THR A 71 -3.71 10.60 -14.17
CA THR A 71 -3.16 11.74 -13.44
C THR A 71 -2.44 11.27 -12.18
N VAL A 72 -1.24 11.78 -11.94
CA VAL A 72 -0.43 11.48 -10.76
C VAL A 72 -0.03 12.77 -10.09
N GLY A 73 -0.14 12.83 -8.77
CA GLY A 73 0.37 13.95 -8.01
C GLY A 73 0.37 13.73 -6.51
N ARG A 74 0.87 14.72 -5.79
CA ARG A 74 1.05 14.64 -4.34
C ARG A 74 -0.26 14.95 -3.61
N PHE A 75 -0.74 14.01 -2.81
CA PHE A 75 -1.92 14.17 -1.96
C PHE A 75 -1.56 14.71 -0.58
N ILE A 76 -0.57 14.10 0.08
CA ILE A 76 -0.04 14.51 1.39
C ILE A 76 1.47 14.71 1.27
N SER A 77 1.98 15.82 1.82
CA SER A 77 3.40 16.19 1.83
C SER A 77 3.86 16.61 3.23
N GLY A 78 5.17 16.76 3.41
CA GLY A 78 5.74 17.24 4.66
C GLY A 78 5.93 16.16 5.73
N LEU A 79 5.83 14.88 5.37
CA LEU A 79 6.14 13.82 6.31
C LEU A 79 7.67 13.64 6.40
N PRO A 80 8.20 13.39 7.61
CA PRO A 80 9.62 13.10 7.79
C PRO A 80 10.07 11.88 6.99
N SER A 81 11.25 11.98 6.38
CA SER A 81 11.91 10.95 5.59
C SER A 81 13.32 10.72 6.12
N THR A 82 13.60 9.52 6.64
CA THR A 82 14.92 9.17 7.18
C THR A 82 15.31 7.75 6.76
N ARG A 83 16.61 7.44 6.75
CA ARG A 83 17.10 6.06 6.66
C ARG A 83 18.32 5.90 7.55
N ASP A 84 18.08 5.65 8.83
CA ASP A 84 19.15 5.37 9.76
C ASP A 84 19.38 3.85 9.84
N ALA A 85 20.50 3.40 9.26
CA ALA A 85 21.07 2.05 9.41
C ALA A 85 20.12 0.86 9.13
N GLY A 86 19.18 0.99 8.17
CA GLY A 86 18.30 -0.10 7.75
C GLY A 86 16.97 -0.18 8.50
N ASP A 87 16.65 0.79 9.36
CA ASP A 87 15.31 0.94 9.94
C ASP A 87 14.33 1.59 8.95
N LEU A 88 13.03 1.31 9.12
CA LEU A 88 11.91 1.88 8.37
C LEU A 88 11.48 3.25 8.96
N ALA A 89 12.40 3.98 9.59
CA ALA A 89 12.12 5.26 10.23
C ALA A 89 11.69 6.33 9.21
N GLY A 90 10.54 6.96 9.41
CA GLY A 90 9.99 7.91 8.42
C GLY A 90 9.24 7.27 7.26
N VAL A 91 9.03 5.95 7.26
CA VAL A 91 8.21 5.26 6.25
C VAL A 91 6.73 5.53 6.52
N PRO A 92 5.98 6.09 5.56
CA PRO A 92 4.54 6.26 5.72
C PRO A 92 3.76 4.98 5.38
N LEU A 93 2.57 4.89 5.96
CA LEU A 93 1.55 3.90 5.65
C LEU A 93 0.22 4.62 5.45
N VAL A 94 -0.59 4.13 4.51
CA VAL A 94 -1.91 4.69 4.19
C VAL A 94 -2.95 3.57 4.16
N LYS A 95 -4.09 3.76 4.84
CA LYS A 95 -5.21 2.81 4.87
C LYS A 95 -6.57 3.47 5.04
N LEU A 96 -7.59 2.94 4.37
CA LEU A 96 -8.97 3.35 4.51
C LEU A 96 -9.64 2.56 5.64
N SER A 97 -10.58 3.18 6.35
CA SER A 97 -11.48 2.47 7.27
C SER A 97 -12.37 1.49 6.49
N PRO A 98 -12.88 0.41 7.13
CA PRO A 98 -13.78 -0.55 6.47
C PRO A 98 -15.07 0.06 5.91
N ASP A 99 -15.54 1.16 6.48
CA ASP A 99 -16.71 1.92 5.99
C ASP A 99 -16.36 2.95 4.90
N GLY A 100 -15.08 3.11 4.57
CA GLY A 100 -14.58 4.05 3.58
C GLY A 100 -14.51 5.51 4.03
N ALA A 101 -14.99 5.84 5.22
CA ALA A 101 -15.18 7.23 5.64
C ALA A 101 -13.92 7.93 6.16
N THR A 102 -12.89 7.18 6.56
CA THR A 102 -11.68 7.74 7.16
C THR A 102 -10.43 7.15 6.52
N LEU A 103 -9.57 8.01 5.98
CA LEU A 103 -8.21 7.66 5.61
C LEU A 103 -7.29 7.86 6.81
N TYR A 104 -6.51 6.85 7.11
CA TYR A 104 -5.47 6.86 8.12
C TYR A 104 -4.11 6.95 7.46
N VAL A 105 -3.27 7.86 7.94
CA VAL A 105 -1.87 7.95 7.57
C VAL A 105 -1.02 7.87 8.82
N ALA A 106 -0.06 6.97 8.82
CA ALA A 106 0.96 6.87 9.85
C ALA A 106 2.32 7.15 9.23
N ASN A 107 3.26 7.64 10.02
CA ASN A 107 4.66 7.76 9.65
C ASN A 107 5.50 7.17 10.78
N PHE A 108 6.38 6.22 10.46
CA PHE A 108 7.09 5.47 11.48
C PHE A 108 8.01 6.40 12.28
N GLY A 109 7.95 6.34 13.61
CA GLY A 109 8.78 7.16 14.50
C GLY A 109 8.21 8.53 14.87
N THR A 110 7.12 9.00 14.25
CA THR A 110 6.52 10.31 14.59
C THR A 110 5.59 10.25 15.81
N GLY A 111 5.14 9.06 16.20
CA GLY A 111 4.19 8.88 17.30
C GLY A 111 2.82 9.50 17.02
N HIS A 112 2.48 9.79 15.76
CA HIS A 112 1.21 10.38 15.35
C HIS A 112 0.51 9.53 14.28
N LEU A 113 -0.82 9.49 14.36
CA LEU A 113 -1.70 8.91 13.36
C LEU A 113 -2.58 10.03 12.82
N TRP A 114 -2.35 10.44 11.57
CA TRP A 114 -3.17 11.45 10.91
C TRP A 114 -4.42 10.81 10.33
N THR A 115 -5.51 11.58 10.31
CA THR A 115 -6.77 11.17 9.72
C THR A 115 -7.29 12.20 8.74
N TYR A 116 -7.92 11.73 7.68
CA TYR A 116 -8.66 12.55 6.72
C TYR A 116 -10.06 11.94 6.56
N ALA A 117 -11.10 12.73 6.81
CA ALA A 117 -12.47 12.30 6.64
C ALA A 117 -12.89 12.46 5.18
N LEU A 118 -13.34 11.38 4.55
CA LEU A 118 -13.89 11.41 3.20
C LEU A 118 -15.37 11.72 3.26
N SER A 119 -15.80 12.70 2.46
CA SER A 119 -17.21 12.95 2.18
C SER A 119 -17.86 11.76 1.47
N ALA A 120 -19.19 11.70 1.49
CA ALA A 120 -19.93 10.65 0.78
C ALA A 120 -19.64 10.68 -0.75
N ASP A 121 -19.41 11.88 -1.30
CA ASP A 121 -19.07 12.02 -2.72
C ASP A 121 -17.66 11.49 -3.02
N GLU A 122 -16.67 11.73 -2.15
CA GLU A 122 -15.32 11.19 -2.30
C GLU A 122 -15.29 9.66 -2.12
N GLN A 123 -16.12 9.13 -1.24
CA GLN A 123 -16.27 7.68 -1.08
C GLN A 123 -16.84 7.02 -2.33
N ALA A 124 -17.80 7.67 -3.00
CA ALA A 124 -18.46 7.13 -4.17
C ALA A 124 -17.67 7.35 -5.47
N ASN A 125 -17.01 8.49 -5.60
CA ASN A 125 -16.43 8.96 -6.86
C ASN A 125 -14.90 9.15 -6.82
N GLY A 126 -14.27 8.84 -5.69
CA GLY A 126 -12.84 9.04 -5.49
C GLY A 126 -12.48 10.43 -4.97
N ILE A 127 -11.21 10.57 -4.59
CA ILE A 127 -10.64 11.83 -4.12
C ILE A 127 -10.03 12.56 -5.32
N ALA A 128 -10.24 13.87 -5.40
CA ALA A 128 -9.56 14.69 -6.39
C ALA A 128 -8.14 15.06 -5.93
N LEU A 129 -7.20 15.13 -6.87
CA LEU A 129 -5.86 15.65 -6.56
C LEU A 129 -5.97 17.13 -6.14
N PRO A 130 -5.50 17.52 -4.94
CA PRO A 130 -5.61 18.89 -4.49
C PRO A 130 -4.60 19.78 -5.23
N ALA A 131 -4.96 21.04 -5.51
CA ALA A 131 -4.05 22.00 -6.13
C ALA A 131 -2.79 22.28 -5.29
N THR A 132 -2.95 22.20 -3.96
CA THR A 132 -1.86 22.23 -2.98
C THR A 132 -1.95 20.96 -2.14
N PRO A 133 -0.88 20.17 -2.00
CA PRO A 133 -0.91 18.97 -1.17
C PRO A 133 -1.29 19.29 0.27
N LEU A 134 -1.99 18.37 0.93
CA LEU A 134 -2.23 18.45 2.36
C LEU A 134 -0.89 18.37 3.10
N THR A 135 -0.74 19.13 4.17
CA THR A 135 0.49 19.18 4.98
C THR A 135 0.20 18.75 6.42
N THR A 136 1.16 18.07 7.04
CA THR A 136 1.10 17.65 8.44
C THR A 136 1.74 18.65 9.40
#